data_AF-A0A4Q2UZ39-F1
#
_entry.id   AF-A0A4Q2UZ39-F1
#
_cell.length_a   1.000
_cell.length_b   1.000
_cell.length_c   1.000
_cell.angle_alpha   90.00
_cell.angle_beta   90.00
_cell.angle_gamma   90.00
#
_symmetry.space_group_name_H-M   'P 1'
#
loop_
_entity.id
_entity.type
_entity.pdbx_description
1 polymer ?
#
loop_
_entity_poly.entity_id
_entity_poly.type
_entity_poly.pdbx_seq_one_letter_code
_entity_poly.pdbx_strand_id
1 'polypeptide(L)'
;MAKKEARSASQDGAVPAQKFPRMRSTTLNIARSSQRASKRLPDNVGKFSKKVDAALPGKHTRLLYDGLSRREASVLAQLRTGMARLNGYLFRISVAASQQCACGQAIETVEHFLFRCRKWTAHRTEMLQCTETLRGNLSFYLGGKSPSDDAKWTPNMQAVHATIRFAIATGRLDTQY
;
A
#
# COMPACT_ATOMS: atom_id res chain seq x y z
N MET A 1 -47.63 12.81 -24.13
CA MET A 1 -47.75 12.31 -22.74
C MET A 1 -46.37 12.04 -22.12
N ALA A 2 -45.48 11.28 -22.76
CA ALA A 2 -44.14 10.92 -22.24
C ALA A 2 -43.28 12.06 -21.64
N LYS A 3 -43.27 13.26 -22.23
CA LYS A 3 -42.45 14.39 -21.74
C LYS A 3 -42.95 14.98 -20.42
N LYS A 4 -44.26 14.88 -20.13
CA LYS A 4 -44.84 15.33 -18.86
C LYS A 4 -44.50 14.35 -17.73
N GLU A 5 -44.58 13.06 -18.03
CA GLU A 5 -44.26 11.97 -17.09
C GLU A 5 -42.77 11.92 -16.72
N ALA A 6 -41.87 12.22 -17.67
CA ALA A 6 -40.45 12.32 -17.39
C ALA A 6 -40.10 13.47 -16.41
N ARG A 7 -40.84 14.59 -16.48
CA ARG A 7 -40.65 15.74 -15.58
C ARG A 7 -41.17 15.46 -14.17
N SER A 8 -42.29 14.77 -14.03
CA SER A 8 -42.81 14.38 -12.70
C SER A 8 -41.91 13.35 -12.00
N ALA A 9 -41.29 12.44 -12.75
CA ALA A 9 -40.39 11.42 -12.20
C ALA A 9 -39.00 11.94 -11.80
N SER A 10 -38.65 13.19 -12.16
CA SER A 10 -37.36 13.82 -11.83
C SER A 10 -37.46 14.87 -10.71
N GLN A 11 -38.62 14.98 -10.05
CA GLN A 11 -38.79 15.80 -8.84
C GLN A 11 -38.18 15.11 -7.62
N ASP A 12 -37.57 15.89 -6.72
CA ASP A 12 -36.97 15.38 -5.49
C ASP A 12 -38.03 14.67 -4.63
N GLY A 13 -37.75 13.41 -4.27
CA GLY A 13 -38.65 12.54 -3.51
C GLY A 13 -39.63 11.71 -4.34
N ALA A 14 -39.64 11.84 -5.67
CA ALA A 14 -40.50 11.03 -6.52
C ALA A 14 -40.06 9.56 -6.57
N VAL A 15 -40.95 8.65 -6.18
CA VAL A 15 -40.72 7.20 -6.29
C VAL A 15 -41.20 6.74 -7.67
N PRO A 16 -40.34 6.19 -8.53
CA PRO A 16 -40.75 5.79 -9.87
C PRO A 16 -41.78 4.66 -9.83
N ALA A 17 -42.94 4.86 -10.46
CA ALA A 17 -43.98 3.84 -10.56
C ALA A 17 -43.55 2.60 -11.36
N GLN A 18 -42.50 2.71 -12.18
CA GLN A 18 -41.99 1.64 -13.03
C GLN A 18 -40.45 1.60 -13.01
N LYS A 19 -39.87 0.41 -12.81
CA LYS A 19 -38.43 0.19 -12.93
C LYS A 19 -38.06 0.05 -14.40
N PHE A 20 -37.60 1.12 -15.04
CA PHE A 20 -37.06 1.05 -16.39
C PHE A 20 -35.71 0.31 -16.40
N PRO A 21 -35.42 -0.54 -17.41
CA PRO A 21 -34.11 -1.14 -17.58
C PRO A 21 -33.04 -0.04 -17.67
N ARG A 22 -31.99 -0.10 -16.85
CA ARG A 22 -30.88 0.85 -16.96
C ARG A 22 -30.19 0.65 -18.30
N MET A 23 -30.41 1.56 -19.24
CA MET A 23 -29.69 1.59 -20.50
C MET A 23 -28.23 1.98 -20.23
N ARG A 24 -27.32 1.01 -20.30
CA ARG A 24 -25.88 1.27 -20.16
C ARG A 24 -25.33 1.61 -21.53
N SER A 25 -24.93 2.87 -21.74
CA SER A 25 -24.29 3.27 -23.00
C SER A 25 -22.99 2.46 -23.22
N THR A 26 -22.94 1.71 -24.31
CA THR A 26 -21.74 1.00 -24.76
C THR A 26 -20.59 1.98 -24.97
N THR A 27 -20.87 3.15 -25.53
CA THR A 27 -19.89 4.23 -25.73
C THR A 27 -19.31 4.75 -24.41
N LEU A 28 -20.15 4.98 -23.39
CA LEU A 28 -19.65 5.37 -22.05
C LEU A 28 -18.83 4.25 -21.39
N ASN A 29 -19.21 2.98 -21.60
CA ASN A 29 -18.43 1.86 -21.08
C ASN A 29 -17.08 1.71 -21.78
N ILE A 30 -17.02 1.90 -23.10
CA ILE A 30 -15.79 1.91 -23.89
C ILE A 30 -14.91 3.09 -23.46
N ALA A 31 -15.45 4.30 -23.35
CA ALA A 31 -14.68 5.46 -22.89
C ALA A 31 -14.10 5.24 -21.47
N ARG A 32 -14.89 4.64 -20.58
CA ARG A 32 -14.43 4.28 -19.22
C ARG A 32 -13.38 3.18 -19.22
N SER A 33 -13.48 2.16 -20.08
CA SER A 33 -12.49 1.09 -20.17
C SER A 33 -11.18 1.60 -20.77
N SER A 34 -11.25 2.41 -21.82
CA SER A 34 -10.08 3.09 -22.43
C SER A 34 -9.39 4.03 -21.43
N GLN A 35 -10.15 4.81 -20.65
CA GLN A 35 -9.57 5.61 -19.55
C GLN A 35 -8.89 4.73 -18.49
N ARG A 36 -9.50 3.60 -18.10
CA ARG A 36 -8.89 2.67 -17.13
C ARG A 36 -7.60 2.06 -17.67
N ALA A 37 -7.53 1.73 -18.96
CA ALA A 37 -6.31 1.25 -19.61
C ALA A 37 -5.22 2.35 -19.62
N SER A 38 -5.58 3.60 -19.94
CA SER A 38 -4.64 4.74 -19.92
C SER A 38 -4.09 5.10 -18.53
N LYS A 39 -4.78 4.71 -17.46
CA LYS A 39 -4.36 4.93 -16.07
C LYS A 39 -3.30 3.93 -15.58
N ARG A 40 -2.86 2.97 -16.40
CA ARG A 40 -1.75 2.09 -16.03
C ARG A 40 -0.44 2.86 -16.12
N LEU A 41 0.22 3.00 -14.97
CA LEU A 41 1.59 3.51 -14.91
C LEU A 41 2.53 2.56 -15.69
N PRO A 42 3.58 3.09 -16.33
CA PRO A 42 4.61 2.26 -16.96
C PRO A 42 5.14 1.17 -16.03
N ASP A 43 5.57 0.04 -16.59
CA ASP A 43 6.00 -1.13 -15.80
C ASP A 43 7.20 -0.83 -14.89
N ASN A 44 8.04 0.11 -15.29
CA ASN A 44 9.19 0.55 -14.52
C ASN A 44 8.87 1.48 -13.35
N VAL A 45 7.67 2.06 -13.31
CA VAL A 45 7.25 2.96 -12.23
C VAL A 45 6.67 2.14 -11.08
N GLY A 46 7.13 2.44 -9.86
CA GLY A 46 6.62 1.83 -8.63
C GLY A 46 6.93 0.35 -8.48
N LYS A 47 7.99 -0.18 -9.13
CA LYS A 47 8.37 -1.60 -9.05
C LYS A 47 8.42 -2.12 -7.61
N PHE A 48 8.99 -1.35 -6.69
CA PHE A 48 9.06 -1.73 -5.27
C PHE A 48 7.68 -1.81 -4.63
N SER A 49 6.84 -0.79 -4.78
CA SER A 49 5.48 -0.79 -4.25
C SER A 49 4.64 -1.93 -4.82
N LYS A 50 4.78 -2.22 -6.13
CA LYS A 50 4.13 -3.38 -6.79
C LYS A 50 4.64 -4.72 -6.27
N LYS A 51 5.93 -4.82 -5.90
CA LYS A 51 6.52 -6.01 -5.26
C LYS A 51 5.94 -6.22 -3.86
N VAL A 52 5.77 -5.15 -3.09
CA VAL A 52 5.14 -5.21 -1.76
C VAL A 52 3.66 -5.58 -1.91
N ASP A 53 2.98 -5.00 -2.89
CA ASP A 53 1.53 -5.12 -3.03
C ASP A 53 1.10 -5.20 -4.49
N ALA A 54 0.81 -6.42 -4.94
CA ALA A 54 0.34 -6.69 -6.30
C ALA A 54 -1.09 -6.19 -6.55
N ALA A 55 -1.86 -5.90 -5.50
CA ALA A 55 -3.24 -5.44 -5.60
C ALA A 55 -3.37 -3.90 -5.70
N LEU A 56 -2.26 -3.18 -5.90
CA LEU A 56 -2.30 -1.72 -6.01
C LEU A 56 -2.93 -1.26 -7.33
N PRO A 57 -3.79 -0.20 -7.30
CA PRO A 57 -4.39 0.42 -6.11
C PRO A 57 -5.59 -0.40 -5.60
N GLY A 58 -5.75 -0.55 -4.28
CA GLY A 58 -6.84 -1.34 -3.69
C GLY A 58 -7.47 -0.70 -2.45
N LYS A 59 -8.72 -1.11 -2.13
CA LYS A 59 -9.46 -0.61 -0.96
C LYS A 59 -8.76 -0.93 0.36
N HIS A 60 -8.03 -2.03 0.41
CA HIS A 60 -7.23 -2.44 1.57
C HIS A 60 -6.17 -1.40 1.94
N THR A 61 -5.63 -0.67 0.96
CA THR A 61 -4.66 0.40 1.25
C THR A 61 -5.28 1.46 2.15
N ARG A 62 -6.56 1.83 1.95
CA ARG A 62 -7.25 2.78 2.84
C ARG A 62 -7.36 2.20 4.26
N LEU A 63 -7.79 0.95 4.38
CA LEU A 63 -7.92 0.25 5.68
C LEU A 63 -6.59 0.21 6.46
N LEU A 64 -5.45 0.09 5.77
CA LEU A 64 -4.13 0.11 6.42
C LEU A 64 -3.81 1.45 7.11
N TYR A 65 -4.29 2.57 6.55
CA TYR A 65 -3.89 3.91 6.99
C TYR A 65 -4.94 4.60 7.87
N ASP A 66 -6.23 4.26 7.75
CA ASP A 66 -7.32 4.95 8.45
C ASP A 66 -7.16 4.96 9.98
N GLY A 67 -6.54 3.92 10.55
CA GLY A 67 -6.32 3.78 11.99
C GLY A 67 -4.93 4.23 12.48
N LEU A 68 -4.07 4.75 11.61
CA LEU A 68 -2.69 5.11 11.96
C LEU A 68 -2.57 6.60 12.29
N SER A 69 -1.78 6.92 13.32
CA SER A 69 -1.34 8.29 13.54
C SER A 69 -0.47 8.78 12.37
N ARG A 70 -0.30 10.10 12.25
CA ARG A 70 0.54 10.70 11.19
C ARG A 70 1.96 10.13 11.17
N ARG A 71 2.55 9.89 12.35
CA ARG A 71 3.90 9.32 12.50
C ARG A 71 3.94 7.89 11.97
N GLU A 72 3.00 7.05 12.39
CA GLU A 72 2.90 5.65 11.97
C GLU A 72 2.63 5.51 10.47
N ALA A 73 1.71 6.32 9.94
CA ALA A 73 1.41 6.38 8.52
C ALA A 73 2.62 6.79 7.68
N SER A 74 3.40 7.78 8.13
CA SER A 74 4.65 8.19 7.49
C SER A 74 5.67 7.05 7.44
N VAL A 75 5.87 6.35 8.57
CA VAL A 75 6.77 5.20 8.66
C VAL A 75 6.32 4.08 7.71
N LEU A 76 5.04 3.73 7.71
CA LEU A 76 4.50 2.70 6.82
C LEU A 76 4.62 3.10 5.35
N ALA A 77 4.38 4.36 5.00
CA ALA A 77 4.53 4.88 3.64
C ALA A 77 5.99 4.81 3.16
N GLN A 78 6.96 5.21 3.99
CA GLN A 78 8.39 5.07 3.68
C GLN A 78 8.75 3.60 3.40
N LEU A 79 8.30 2.68 4.26
CA LEU A 79 8.57 1.25 4.11
C LEU A 79 7.90 0.64 2.87
N ARG A 80 6.65 1.00 2.57
CA ARG A 80 5.89 0.47 1.42
C ARG A 80 6.35 1.00 0.07
N THR A 81 6.89 2.21 0.04
CA THR A 81 7.40 2.83 -1.21
C THR A 81 8.88 2.52 -1.44
N GLY A 82 9.61 2.13 -0.40
CA GLY A 82 11.06 2.01 -0.43
C GLY A 82 11.78 3.37 -0.51
N MET A 83 11.03 4.48 -0.43
CA MET A 83 11.54 5.85 -0.35
C MET A 83 11.73 6.21 1.13
N ALA A 84 12.50 5.39 1.82
CA ALA A 84 12.77 5.50 3.25
C ALA A 84 14.12 6.19 3.49
N ARG A 85 14.34 6.73 4.70
CA ARG A 85 15.64 7.29 5.12
C ARG A 85 16.73 6.23 5.34
N LEU A 86 16.77 5.18 4.53
CA LEU A 86 17.77 4.12 4.52
C LEU A 86 18.83 4.39 3.45
N ASN A 87 20.07 3.99 3.71
CA ASN A 87 21.21 4.34 2.86
C ASN A 87 21.07 3.88 1.40
N GLY A 88 20.39 2.76 1.15
CA GLY A 88 20.12 2.30 -0.22
C GLY A 88 19.30 3.30 -1.05
N TYR A 89 18.29 3.93 -0.45
CA TYR A 89 17.52 4.99 -1.12
C TYR A 89 18.29 6.31 -1.13
N LEU A 90 18.88 6.71 -0.01
CA LEU A 90 19.59 7.98 0.13
C LEU A 90 20.79 8.09 -0.82
N PHE A 91 21.52 7.00 -1.05
CA PHE A 91 22.61 6.95 -2.03
C PHE A 91 22.09 7.11 -3.46
N ARG A 92 20.95 6.47 -3.80
CA ARG A 92 20.33 6.57 -5.13
C ARG A 92 19.92 8.00 -5.48
N ILE A 93 19.55 8.81 -4.49
CA ILE A 93 19.22 10.23 -4.66
C ILE A 93 20.40 11.16 -4.32
N SER A 94 21.61 10.63 -4.21
CA SER A 94 22.85 11.37 -3.95
C SER A 94 22.87 12.18 -2.64
N VAL A 95 22.07 11.77 -1.64
CA VAL A 95 22.06 12.37 -0.29
C VAL A 95 23.07 11.70 0.65
N ALA A 96 23.28 10.38 0.50
CA ALA A 96 24.28 9.65 1.28
C ALA A 96 25.49 9.30 0.43
N ALA A 97 26.69 9.36 1.01
CA ALA A 97 27.95 9.01 0.34
C ALA A 97 28.10 7.50 0.06
N SER A 98 27.37 6.65 0.80
CA SER A 98 27.40 5.20 0.64
C SER A 98 26.02 4.59 0.86
N GLN A 99 25.73 3.53 0.09
CA GLN A 99 24.52 2.71 0.23
C GLN A 99 24.64 1.62 1.32
N GLN A 100 25.84 1.41 1.86
CA GLN A 100 26.10 0.34 2.83
C GLN A 100 25.40 0.63 4.16
N CYS A 101 24.81 -0.40 4.76
CA CYS A 101 24.30 -0.30 6.11
C CYS A 101 25.44 -0.12 7.12
N ALA A 102 25.19 0.62 8.19
CA ALA A 102 26.13 0.76 9.30
C ALA A 102 26.49 -0.59 9.97
N CYS A 103 25.71 -1.66 9.76
CA CYS A 103 26.09 -3.00 10.21
C CYS A 103 27.21 -3.66 9.37
N GLY A 104 27.59 -3.05 8.24
CA GLY A 104 28.67 -3.50 7.36
C GLY A 104 28.35 -4.69 6.45
N GLN A 105 27.19 -5.35 6.58
CA GLN A 105 26.92 -6.63 5.90
C GLN A 105 26.30 -6.51 4.50
N ALA A 106 25.51 -5.48 4.25
CA ALA A 106 24.80 -5.31 2.98
C ALA A 106 24.40 -3.86 2.75
N ILE A 107 23.88 -3.60 1.55
CA ILE A 107 23.15 -2.39 1.21
C ILE A 107 21.96 -2.23 2.18
N GLU A 108 21.76 -1.03 2.71
CA GLU A 108 20.64 -0.76 3.62
C GLU A 108 19.33 -0.59 2.83
N THR A 109 18.69 -1.72 2.53
CA THR A 109 17.34 -1.78 1.95
C THR A 109 16.27 -2.00 3.02
N VAL A 110 14.99 -1.84 2.66
CA VAL A 110 13.86 -2.17 3.56
C VAL A 110 13.92 -3.64 4.00
N GLU A 111 14.22 -4.57 3.09
CA GLU A 111 14.36 -6.00 3.42
C GLU A 111 15.50 -6.24 4.42
N HIS A 112 16.66 -5.61 4.18
CA HIS A 112 17.77 -5.72 5.10
C HIS A 112 17.41 -5.16 6.47
N PHE A 113 16.86 -3.94 6.51
CA PHE A 113 16.44 -3.26 7.73
C PHE A 113 15.44 -4.11 8.55
N LEU A 114 14.38 -4.58 7.91
CA LEU A 114 13.29 -5.30 8.57
C LEU A 114 13.65 -6.73 8.98
N PHE A 115 14.53 -7.43 8.26
CA PHE A 115 14.68 -8.89 8.46
C PHE A 115 16.10 -9.38 8.68
N ARG A 116 17.13 -8.68 8.19
CA ARG A 116 18.51 -9.21 8.14
C ARG A 116 19.51 -8.43 8.97
N CYS A 117 19.26 -7.16 9.24
CA CYS A 117 20.21 -6.28 9.90
C CYS A 117 20.45 -6.75 11.34
N ARG A 118 21.67 -7.17 11.68
CA ARG A 118 21.98 -7.69 13.02
C ARG A 118 21.86 -6.64 14.12
N LYS A 119 22.03 -5.36 13.77
CA LYS A 119 21.88 -4.22 14.69
C LYS A 119 20.48 -4.16 15.32
N TRP A 120 19.46 -4.58 14.58
CA TRP A 120 18.06 -4.46 15.00
C TRP A 120 17.45 -5.78 15.48
N THR A 121 18.27 -6.79 15.77
CA THR A 121 17.79 -8.13 16.15
C THR A 121 16.88 -8.08 17.38
N ALA A 122 17.25 -7.32 18.41
CA ALA A 122 16.47 -7.22 19.64
C ALA A 122 15.07 -6.60 19.43
N HIS A 123 14.92 -5.69 18.46
CA HIS A 123 13.62 -5.07 18.18
C HIS A 123 12.69 -5.97 17.35
N ARG A 124 13.21 -7.03 16.70
CA ARG A 124 12.41 -7.89 15.81
C ARG A 124 11.56 -8.93 16.53
N THR A 125 11.68 -9.06 17.84
CA THR A 125 11.01 -10.12 18.62
C THR A 125 9.51 -10.18 18.34
N GLU A 126 8.82 -9.04 18.37
CA GLU A 126 7.38 -8.99 18.12
C GLU A 126 7.02 -9.35 16.68
N MET A 127 7.80 -8.90 15.70
CA MET A 127 7.61 -9.29 14.30
C MET A 127 7.74 -10.81 14.15
N LEU A 128 8.74 -11.43 14.77
CA LEU A 128 8.98 -12.87 14.72
C LEU A 128 7.84 -13.69 15.35
N GLN A 129 7.09 -13.11 16.29
CA GLN A 129 5.92 -13.75 16.91
C GLN A 129 4.66 -13.68 16.04
N CYS A 130 4.64 -12.84 15.00
CA CYS A 130 3.45 -12.71 14.14
C CYS A 130 3.26 -13.89 13.19
N THR A 131 4.29 -14.70 12.92
CA THR A 131 4.23 -15.82 11.98
C THR A 131 5.42 -16.77 12.13
N GLU A 132 5.16 -18.07 11.99
CA GLU A 132 6.20 -19.10 11.89
C GLU A 132 6.71 -19.29 10.45
N THR A 133 5.83 -19.09 9.47
CA THR A 133 6.05 -19.51 8.07
C THR A 133 6.40 -18.36 7.13
N LEU A 134 5.92 -17.14 7.40
CA LEU A 134 6.09 -15.98 6.53
C LEU A 134 7.27 -15.08 6.95
N ARG A 135 8.29 -15.66 7.57
CA ARG A 135 9.50 -14.94 8.00
C ARG A 135 10.19 -14.31 6.78
N GLY A 136 10.35 -12.99 6.81
CA GLY A 136 10.97 -12.23 5.71
C GLY A 136 10.04 -11.86 4.55
N ASN A 137 8.74 -12.16 4.63
CA ASN A 137 7.78 -11.78 3.59
C ASN A 137 7.41 -10.29 3.70
N LEU A 138 7.91 -9.45 2.80
CA LEU A 138 7.61 -8.01 2.77
C LEU A 138 6.11 -7.72 2.70
N SER A 139 5.38 -8.41 1.81
CA SER A 139 3.95 -8.20 1.60
C SER A 139 3.17 -8.43 2.88
N PHE A 140 3.47 -9.51 3.61
CA PHE A 140 2.85 -9.82 4.90
C PHE A 140 3.04 -8.70 5.94
N TYR A 141 4.29 -8.29 6.18
CA TYR A 141 4.63 -7.30 7.21
C TYR A 141 4.26 -5.86 6.85
N LEU A 142 4.12 -5.56 5.55
CA LEU A 142 3.76 -4.22 5.07
C LEU A 142 2.29 -4.12 4.64
N GLY A 143 1.50 -5.19 4.80
CA GLY A 143 0.08 -5.20 4.50
C GLY A 143 -0.24 -5.15 3.01
N GLY A 144 0.64 -5.71 2.17
CA GLY A 144 0.44 -5.82 0.72
C GLY A 144 0.01 -7.22 0.32
N LYS A 145 -0.67 -7.32 -0.84
CA LYS A 145 -1.06 -8.60 -1.40
C LYS A 145 0.11 -9.24 -2.14
N SER A 146 0.50 -10.46 -1.76
CA SER A 146 1.43 -11.30 -2.51
C SER A 146 0.76 -11.87 -3.77
N PRO A 147 1.50 -12.11 -4.87
CA PRO A 147 0.96 -12.80 -6.05
C PRO A 147 0.38 -14.19 -5.75
N SER A 148 0.85 -14.84 -4.68
CA SER A 148 0.37 -16.14 -4.21
C SER A 148 -0.95 -16.08 -3.42
N ASP A 149 -1.43 -14.88 -3.09
CA ASP A 149 -2.59 -14.72 -2.20
C ASP A 149 -3.93 -14.81 -2.94
N ASP A 150 -4.90 -15.42 -2.28
CA ASP A 150 -6.25 -15.63 -2.80
C ASP A 150 -7.00 -14.33 -3.09
N ALA A 151 -8.07 -14.43 -3.88
CA ALA A 151 -8.95 -13.31 -4.20
C ALA A 151 -9.60 -12.66 -2.97
N LYS A 152 -9.83 -13.43 -1.89
CA LYS A 152 -10.45 -12.98 -0.63
C LYS A 152 -9.43 -12.52 0.45
N TRP A 153 -8.18 -12.30 0.07
CA TRP A 153 -7.11 -11.90 0.98
C TRP A 153 -7.39 -10.58 1.71
N THR A 154 -6.95 -10.50 2.96
CA THR A 154 -6.94 -9.27 3.77
C THR A 154 -5.59 -9.06 4.45
N PRO A 155 -5.16 -7.81 4.68
CA PRO A 155 -3.89 -7.55 5.37
C PRO A 155 -3.89 -8.05 6.81
N ASN A 156 -2.75 -8.58 7.26
CA ASN A 156 -2.56 -8.90 8.67
C ASN A 156 -2.16 -7.63 9.45
N MET A 157 -3.14 -7.02 10.12
CA MET A 157 -2.92 -5.76 10.86
C MET A 157 -1.95 -5.92 12.04
N GLN A 158 -1.90 -7.09 12.69
CA GLN A 158 -0.95 -7.34 13.78
C GLN A 158 0.50 -7.26 13.28
N ALA A 159 0.80 -7.88 12.15
CA ALA A 159 2.12 -7.84 11.52
C ALA A 159 2.50 -6.42 11.07
N VAL A 160 1.53 -5.66 10.53
CA VAL A 160 1.73 -4.27 10.12
C VAL A 160 2.06 -3.40 11.34
N HIS A 161 1.27 -3.48 12.41
CA HIS A 161 1.52 -2.71 13.63
C HIS A 161 2.83 -3.11 14.33
N ALA A 162 3.20 -4.39 14.33
CA ALA A 162 4.50 -4.85 14.82
C ALA A 162 5.65 -4.22 14.01
N THR A 163 5.50 -4.14 12.69
CA THR A 163 6.51 -3.54 11.80
C THR A 163 6.65 -2.03 12.00
N ILE A 164 5.54 -1.34 12.21
CA ILE A 164 5.51 0.09 12.53
C ILE A 164 6.21 0.35 13.88
N ARG A 165 5.84 -0.41 14.92
CA ARG A 165 6.46 -0.30 16.25
C ARG A 165 7.95 -0.61 16.22
N PHE A 166 8.37 -1.64 15.49
CA PHE A 166 9.77 -1.93 15.21
C PHE A 166 10.47 -0.70 14.63
N ALA A 167 9.97 -0.15 13.52
CA ALA A 167 10.62 0.94 12.84
C ALA A 167 10.69 2.23 13.69
N ILE A 168 9.63 2.53 14.44
CA ILE A 168 9.61 3.65 15.40
C ILE A 168 10.62 3.43 16.53
N ALA A 169 10.66 2.24 17.14
CA ALA A 169 11.57 1.93 18.24
C ALA A 169 13.05 2.04 17.85
N THR A 170 13.39 1.77 16.58
CA THR A 170 14.76 1.94 16.07
C THR A 170 15.16 3.40 15.89
N GLY A 171 14.20 4.34 15.80
CA GLY A 171 14.43 5.73 15.42
C GLY A 171 15.02 5.94 14.01
N ARG A 172 15.25 4.87 13.23
CA ARG A 172 16.03 4.92 11.98
C ARG A 172 15.32 5.72 10.89
N LEU A 173 13.98 5.73 10.92
CA LEU A 173 13.09 6.33 9.92
C LEU A 173 12.40 7.60 10.40
N ASP A 174 12.72 8.06 11.61
CA ASP A 174 12.09 9.25 12.16
C ASP A 174 12.45 10.47 11.32
N THR A 175 11.41 11.22 10.97
CA THR A 175 11.50 12.58 10.47
C THR A 175 11.31 13.48 11.67
N GLN A 176 12.32 14.30 11.99
CA GLN A 176 12.15 15.38 12.97
C GLN A 176 10.96 16.24 12.48
N TYR A 177 9.89 16.29 13.26
CA TYR A 177 8.73 17.16 13.03
C TYR A 177 8.78 18.28 14.06
#